data_AF-A0A9D7CTG7-F1
#
_entry.id   AF-A0A9D7CTG7-F1
#
_cell.length_a   1.000
_cell.length_b   1.000
_cell.length_c   1.000
_cell.angle_alpha   90.00
_cell.angle_beta   90.00
_cell.angle_gamma   90.00
#
_symmetry.space_group_name_H-M   'P 1'
#
loop_
_entity.id
_entity.type
_entity.pdbx_description
1 polymer ?
#
loop_
_entity_poly.entity_id
_entity_poly.type
_entity_poly.pdbx_seq_one_letter_code
_entity_poly.pdbx_strand_id
1 'polypeptide(L)'
;MLAGTVFNARGAEWARDKALASYGAVLGLAHALMAVHWTLTRHFPRVLSQGEPICWPFWEGCERARARRARHFGHLRRVFCLGVAAAWFFVRSLRASDLNASSKDARRAGIVLAVAAGVFALSWVQDFRFRQSQHTTLAWQTAVFLAVPRARAVLKGLVVLSYAWASTLKFHVEWLSGAALYGNLWMPQALVPAACAYVVFLELCVSWALLSKRRWLFWAAFAQFAALHVMSFAVIEYSYPLLMLGVLWLFVADRRWPEPPGPRSKRTRAAVWGTFSACQLVPYAFPGDVALTGEGRLVAQHMFDAHAVCERRVTVHRTTGVTRFPIPSPDLQPRIVCDPLLLMTQVKHLCEQLKRDPEFRDLDAFLASRRKTSTKMTTVVDAKGVCSTPLTYDVFRHNPWILPERDEVIGRVRVGP
;
A
#
# COMPACT_ATOMS: atom_id res chain seq x y z
N MET A 1 31.37 0.57 -9.64
CA MET A 1 32.07 -0.46 -8.83
C MET A 1 31.38 -0.80 -7.51
N LEU A 2 30.81 0.17 -6.78
CA LEU A 2 30.19 -0.06 -5.45
C LEU A 2 29.01 -1.05 -5.42
N ALA A 3 28.16 -1.09 -6.45
CA ALA A 3 27.04 -2.03 -6.49
C ALA A 3 27.52 -3.50 -6.57
N GLY A 4 28.58 -3.77 -7.33
CA GLY A 4 29.12 -5.12 -7.50
C GLY A 4 29.68 -5.71 -6.21
N THR A 5 30.38 -4.91 -5.40
CA THR A 5 30.94 -5.35 -4.11
C THR A 5 29.84 -5.65 -3.09
N VAL A 6 28.78 -4.82 -3.05
CA VAL A 6 27.61 -5.07 -2.19
C VAL A 6 26.97 -6.40 -2.55
N PHE A 7 26.59 -6.62 -3.82
CA PHE A 7 25.94 -7.87 -4.23
C PHE A 7 26.83 -9.11 -4.09
N ASN A 8 28.15 -8.98 -4.22
CA ASN A 8 29.07 -10.08 -3.90
C ASN A 8 28.98 -10.49 -2.43
N ALA A 9 29.06 -9.52 -1.51
CA ALA A 9 28.95 -9.78 -0.08
C ALA A 9 27.56 -10.32 0.30
N ARG A 10 26.49 -9.77 -0.28
CA ARG A 10 25.11 -10.25 -0.07
C ARG A 10 24.92 -11.68 -0.59
N GLY A 11 25.43 -11.99 -1.79
CA GLY A 11 25.35 -13.32 -2.40
C GLY A 11 25.97 -14.41 -1.52
N ALA A 12 27.16 -14.14 -0.96
CA ALA A 12 27.80 -15.05 -0.02
C ALA A 12 27.03 -15.21 1.30
N GLU A 13 26.36 -14.15 1.79
CA GLU A 13 25.49 -14.24 2.95
C GLU A 13 24.27 -15.12 2.67
N TRP A 14 23.54 -14.85 1.59
CA TRP A 14 22.33 -15.60 1.24
C TRP A 14 22.62 -17.08 0.96
N ALA A 15 23.77 -17.39 0.34
CA ALA A 15 24.18 -18.78 0.14
C ALA A 15 24.43 -19.54 1.46
N ARG A 16 24.96 -18.85 2.48
CA ARG A 16 25.18 -19.43 3.82
C ARG A 16 23.91 -19.47 4.66
N ASP A 17 23.03 -18.48 4.49
CA ASP A 17 21.77 -18.37 5.20
C ASP A 17 20.60 -18.93 4.37
N LYS A 18 20.36 -20.24 4.50
CA LYS A 18 19.27 -20.94 3.79
C LYS A 18 17.88 -20.36 4.05
N ALA A 19 17.63 -19.83 5.25
CA ALA A 19 16.34 -19.20 5.54
C ALA A 19 16.16 -17.93 4.70
N LEU A 20 17.19 -17.07 4.63
CA LEU A 20 17.17 -15.88 3.78
C LEU A 20 17.11 -16.23 2.29
N ALA A 21 17.86 -17.22 1.80
CA ALA A 21 17.74 -17.63 0.40
C ALA A 21 16.32 -18.13 0.07
N SER A 22 15.70 -18.94 0.95
CA SER A 22 14.31 -19.37 0.77
C SER A 22 13.33 -18.19 0.79
N TYR A 23 13.56 -17.21 1.66
CA TYR A 23 12.75 -16.01 1.75
C TYR A 23 12.91 -15.11 0.51
N GLY A 24 14.14 -14.98 -0.01
CA GLY A 24 14.41 -14.31 -1.27
C GLY A 24 13.64 -14.93 -2.44
N ALA A 25 13.50 -16.26 -2.45
CA ALA A 25 12.66 -16.93 -3.45
C ALA A 25 11.18 -16.53 -3.32
N VAL A 26 10.67 -16.49 -2.09
CA VAL A 26 9.29 -16.05 -1.82
C VAL A 26 9.08 -14.58 -2.21
N LEU A 27 10.03 -13.69 -1.94
CA LEU A 27 9.95 -12.29 -2.38
C LEU A 27 9.95 -12.17 -3.91
N GLY A 28 10.72 -13.00 -4.62
CA GLY A 28 10.67 -13.08 -6.09
C GLY A 28 9.28 -13.50 -6.60
N LEU A 29 8.70 -14.54 -6.01
CA LEU A 29 7.33 -14.98 -6.33
C LEU A 29 6.28 -13.93 -5.95
N ALA A 30 6.48 -13.19 -4.87
CA ALA A 30 5.57 -12.10 -4.47
C ALA A 30 5.55 -10.96 -5.51
N HIS A 31 6.67 -10.61 -6.13
CA HIS A 31 6.68 -9.65 -7.24
C HIS A 31 5.93 -10.19 -8.46
N ALA A 32 6.11 -11.47 -8.78
CA ALA A 32 5.37 -12.12 -9.86
C ALA A 32 3.86 -12.13 -9.58
N LEU A 33 3.46 -12.43 -8.33
CA LEU A 33 2.07 -12.36 -7.88
C LEU A 33 1.48 -10.96 -8.04
N MET A 34 2.21 -9.90 -7.65
CA MET A 34 1.74 -8.52 -7.82
C MET A 34 1.58 -8.15 -9.30
N ALA A 35 2.47 -8.61 -10.18
CA ALA A 35 2.33 -8.40 -11.62
C ALA A 35 1.07 -9.09 -12.19
N VAL A 36 0.76 -10.30 -11.73
CA VAL A 36 -0.48 -11.01 -12.08
C VAL A 36 -1.70 -10.24 -11.56
N HIS A 37 -1.66 -9.84 -10.28
CA HIS A 37 -2.73 -9.08 -9.64
C HIS A 37 -3.09 -7.80 -10.43
N TRP A 38 -2.09 -7.00 -10.80
CA TRP A 38 -2.30 -5.78 -11.59
C TRP A 38 -2.85 -6.06 -12.98
N THR A 39 -2.43 -7.16 -13.60
CA THR A 39 -2.92 -7.56 -14.93
C THR A 39 -4.38 -7.99 -14.88
N LEU A 40 -4.74 -8.87 -13.94
CA LEU A 40 -6.04 -9.53 -13.91
C LEU A 40 -7.13 -8.69 -13.26
N THR A 41 -6.85 -8.08 -12.10
CA THR A 41 -7.90 -7.45 -11.27
C THR A 41 -7.95 -5.94 -11.39
N ARG A 42 -6.81 -5.30 -11.68
CA ARG A 42 -6.73 -3.83 -11.75
C ARG A 42 -6.78 -3.30 -13.17
N HIS A 43 -6.89 -4.20 -14.15
CA HIS A 43 -6.84 -3.87 -15.56
C HIS A 43 -5.73 -2.85 -15.85
N PHE A 44 -4.55 -3.02 -15.24
CA PHE A 44 -3.43 -2.07 -15.31
C PHE A 44 -3.14 -1.62 -16.74
N PRO A 45 -3.18 -2.50 -17.76
CA PRO A 45 -3.12 -2.10 -19.16
C PRO A 45 -4.13 -1.02 -19.55
N ARG A 46 -5.41 -1.22 -19.22
CA ARG A 46 -6.51 -0.30 -19.53
C ARG A 46 -6.39 1.00 -18.73
N VAL A 47 -6.09 0.88 -17.44
CA VAL A 47 -5.86 2.03 -16.56
C VAL A 47 -4.78 2.92 -17.13
N LEU A 48 -3.67 2.35 -17.63
CA LEU A 48 -2.57 3.11 -18.20
C LEU A 48 -2.80 3.61 -19.64
N SER A 49 -3.56 2.91 -20.47
CA SER A 49 -3.74 3.27 -21.88
C SER A 49 -4.93 4.22 -22.12
N GLN A 50 -5.97 4.15 -21.30
CA GLN A 50 -7.25 4.84 -21.58
C GLN A 50 -7.71 5.79 -20.47
N GLY A 51 -7.23 5.62 -19.22
CA GLY A 51 -7.68 6.47 -18.11
C GLY A 51 -6.98 7.83 -18.07
N GLU A 52 -7.58 8.81 -17.41
CA GLU A 52 -6.84 10.01 -16.99
C GLU A 52 -5.70 9.62 -16.04
N PRO A 53 -4.51 10.24 -16.14
CA PRO A 53 -3.41 10.00 -15.21
C PRO A 53 -3.74 10.60 -13.85
N ILE A 54 -3.65 9.78 -12.80
CA ILE A 54 -3.73 10.24 -11.42
C ILE A 54 -2.31 10.19 -10.86
N CYS A 55 -1.65 11.34 -10.83
CA CYS A 55 -0.26 11.42 -10.46
C CYS A 55 -0.06 11.42 -8.94
N TRP A 56 1.11 10.96 -8.52
CA TRP A 56 1.54 11.10 -7.13
C TRP A 56 1.89 12.57 -6.87
N PRO A 57 1.71 13.11 -5.65
CA PRO A 57 1.97 14.53 -5.39
C PRO A 57 3.42 14.94 -5.59
N PHE A 58 4.37 14.03 -5.33
CA PHE A 58 5.79 14.26 -5.59
C PHE A 58 6.19 14.03 -7.06
N TRP A 59 5.24 13.68 -7.93
CA TRP A 59 5.48 13.46 -9.35
C TRP A 59 4.28 13.91 -10.21
N GLU A 60 3.91 15.19 -10.10
CA GLU A 60 2.73 15.76 -10.76
C GLU A 60 2.76 15.66 -12.30
N GLY A 61 3.93 15.48 -12.92
CA GLY A 61 4.13 15.33 -14.37
C GLY A 61 4.13 13.88 -14.88
N CYS A 62 3.43 12.96 -14.20
CA CYS A 62 3.46 11.53 -14.51
C CYS A 62 2.86 11.19 -15.89
N GLU A 63 2.02 12.05 -16.45
CA GLU A 63 1.35 11.90 -17.74
C GLU A 63 2.33 11.74 -18.90
N ARG A 64 3.44 12.51 -18.88
CA ARG A 64 4.47 12.45 -19.93
C ARG A 64 5.21 11.12 -19.92
N ALA A 65 5.50 10.62 -18.73
CA ALA A 65 6.16 9.33 -18.56
C ALA A 65 5.23 8.17 -18.92
N ARG A 66 3.95 8.30 -18.57
CA ARG A 66 2.91 7.31 -18.87
C ARG A 66 2.63 7.21 -20.37
N ALA A 67 2.51 8.32 -21.10
CA ALA A 67 2.25 8.32 -22.54
C ALA A 67 3.33 7.58 -23.36
N ARG A 68 4.60 7.69 -22.97
CA ARG A 68 5.71 6.96 -23.61
C ARG A 68 5.68 5.46 -23.29
N ARG A 69 5.28 5.11 -22.06
CA ARG A 69 5.36 3.74 -21.54
C ARG A 69 4.10 2.91 -21.74
N ALA A 70 2.93 3.52 -21.95
CA ALA A 70 1.69 2.82 -22.26
C ALA A 70 1.81 1.98 -23.56
N ARG A 71 2.72 2.36 -24.47
CA ARG A 71 3.09 1.57 -25.65
C ARG A 71 3.86 0.29 -25.33
N HIS A 72 4.34 0.14 -24.09
CA HIS A 72 5.14 -0.98 -23.62
C HIS A 72 4.42 -1.75 -22.49
N PHE A 73 3.33 -2.45 -22.82
CA PHE A 73 2.69 -3.44 -21.92
C PHE A 73 3.66 -4.50 -21.38
N GLY A 74 4.87 -4.61 -21.94
CA GLY A 74 5.93 -5.50 -21.48
C GLY A 74 6.43 -5.26 -20.05
N HIS A 75 6.10 -4.15 -19.37
CA HIS A 75 6.60 -3.90 -18.00
C HIS A 75 6.12 -4.95 -16.99
N LEU A 76 4.81 -5.26 -16.94
CA LEU A 76 4.30 -6.26 -16.00
C LEU A 76 4.80 -7.67 -16.31
N ARG A 77 4.88 -8.01 -17.60
CA ARG A 77 5.49 -9.26 -18.04
C ARG A 77 6.95 -9.35 -17.60
N ARG A 78 7.72 -8.25 -17.69
CA ARG A 78 9.09 -8.20 -17.18
C ARG A 78 9.13 -8.40 -15.67
N VAL A 79 8.30 -7.72 -14.88
CA VAL A 79 8.25 -7.92 -13.41
C VAL A 79 7.94 -9.39 -13.09
N PHE A 80 6.97 -9.99 -13.78
CA PHE A 80 6.64 -11.41 -13.63
C PHE A 80 7.84 -12.31 -13.94
N CYS A 81 8.42 -12.21 -15.14
CA CYS A 81 9.54 -13.06 -15.55
C CYS A 81 10.77 -12.86 -14.66
N LEU A 82 11.09 -11.62 -14.27
CA LEU A 82 12.20 -11.33 -13.37
C LEU A 82 11.94 -11.88 -11.97
N GLY A 83 10.71 -11.76 -11.45
CA GLY A 83 10.32 -12.33 -10.16
C GLY A 83 10.47 -13.85 -10.12
N VAL A 84 9.96 -14.54 -11.15
CA VAL A 84 10.12 -16.00 -11.30
C VAL A 84 11.59 -16.40 -11.47
N ALA A 85 12.36 -15.67 -12.28
CA ALA A 85 13.78 -15.93 -12.47
C ALA A 85 14.58 -15.75 -11.17
N ALA A 86 14.31 -14.69 -10.40
CA ALA A 86 14.92 -14.48 -9.09
C ALA A 86 14.61 -15.65 -8.15
N ALA A 87 13.35 -16.09 -8.09
CA ALA A 87 12.94 -17.23 -7.29
C ALA A 87 13.66 -18.52 -7.69
N TRP A 88 13.75 -18.78 -8.99
CA TRP A 88 14.47 -19.94 -9.53
C TRP A 88 15.96 -19.92 -9.15
N PHE A 89 16.65 -18.78 -9.28
CA PHE A 89 18.06 -18.67 -8.89
C PHE A 89 18.28 -18.88 -7.38
N PHE A 90 17.39 -18.38 -6.52
CA PHE A 90 17.46 -18.66 -5.08
C PHE A 90 17.24 -20.13 -4.77
N VAL A 91 16.27 -20.79 -5.41
CA VAL A 91 16.06 -22.24 -5.26
C VAL A 91 17.26 -23.04 -5.74
N ARG A 92 17.91 -22.63 -6.84
CA ARG A 92 19.14 -23.27 -7.32
C ARG A 92 20.29 -23.11 -6.33
N SER A 93 20.44 -21.92 -5.74
CA SER A 93 21.41 -21.65 -4.66
C SER A 93 21.20 -22.56 -3.44
N LEU A 94 19.94 -22.82 -3.06
CA LEU A 94 19.61 -23.72 -1.95
C LEU A 94 19.99 -25.19 -2.22
N ARG A 95 19.99 -25.61 -3.49
CA ARG A 95 20.29 -26.99 -3.92
C ARG A 95 21.76 -27.22 -4.26
N ALA A 96 22.53 -26.16 -4.45
CA ALA A 96 23.95 -26.26 -4.78
C ALA A 96 24.75 -26.85 -3.61
N SER A 97 25.57 -27.88 -3.88
CA SER A 97 26.49 -28.48 -2.92
C SER A 97 27.75 -27.63 -2.71
N ASP A 98 28.22 -26.96 -3.77
CA ASP A 98 29.36 -26.04 -3.73
C ASP A 98 28.92 -24.63 -3.30
N LEU A 99 29.58 -24.09 -2.26
CA LEU A 99 29.35 -22.75 -1.73
C LEU A 99 29.67 -21.65 -2.76
N ASN A 100 30.65 -21.86 -3.64
CA ASN A 100 31.00 -20.87 -4.66
C ASN A 100 29.91 -20.79 -5.73
N ALA A 101 29.43 -21.94 -6.23
CA ALA A 101 28.27 -22.01 -7.11
C ALA A 101 27.03 -21.40 -6.45
N SER A 102 26.74 -21.77 -5.20
CA SER A 102 25.61 -21.23 -4.44
C SER A 102 25.69 -19.70 -4.29
N SER A 103 26.87 -19.15 -3.99
CA SER A 103 27.09 -17.71 -3.83
C SER A 103 26.92 -16.94 -5.14
N LYS A 104 27.38 -17.50 -6.26
CA LYS A 104 27.18 -16.91 -7.61
C LYS A 104 25.69 -16.87 -7.96
N ASP A 105 24.95 -17.91 -7.64
CA ASP A 105 23.52 -18.03 -7.93
C ASP A 105 22.69 -17.09 -7.04
N ALA A 106 22.97 -17.06 -5.74
CA ALA A 106 22.35 -16.12 -4.82
C ALA A 106 22.62 -14.66 -5.22
N ARG A 107 23.84 -14.34 -5.66
CA ARG A 107 24.18 -13.01 -6.20
C ARG A 107 23.33 -12.67 -7.42
N ARG A 108 23.25 -13.58 -8.39
CA ARG A 108 22.40 -13.41 -9.59
C ARG A 108 20.94 -13.20 -9.18
N ALA A 109 20.45 -14.01 -8.25
CA ALA A 109 19.09 -13.90 -7.72
C ALA A 109 18.81 -12.52 -7.11
N GLY A 110 19.72 -12.00 -6.27
CA GLY A 110 19.57 -10.67 -5.69
C GLY A 110 19.61 -9.53 -6.70
N ILE A 111 20.47 -9.61 -7.72
CA ILE A 111 20.50 -8.62 -8.81
C ILE A 111 19.17 -8.66 -9.60
N VAL A 112 18.71 -9.84 -9.98
CA VAL A 112 17.44 -10.00 -10.71
C VAL A 112 16.27 -9.51 -9.86
N LEU A 113 16.23 -9.82 -8.56
CA LEU A 113 15.22 -9.31 -7.63
C LEU A 113 15.27 -7.79 -7.50
N ALA A 114 16.46 -7.18 -7.43
CA ALA A 114 16.60 -5.72 -7.39
C ALA A 114 16.07 -5.05 -8.66
N VAL A 115 16.34 -5.64 -9.83
CA VAL A 115 15.77 -5.17 -11.11
C VAL A 115 14.26 -5.35 -11.13
N ALA A 116 13.73 -6.49 -10.67
CA ALA A 116 12.29 -6.73 -10.57
C ALA A 116 11.61 -5.68 -9.68
N ALA A 117 12.18 -5.41 -8.49
CA ALA A 117 11.70 -4.42 -7.54
C ALA A 117 11.77 -3.00 -8.12
N GLY A 118 12.83 -2.66 -8.85
CA GLY A 118 12.95 -1.37 -9.53
C GLY A 118 11.90 -1.17 -10.62
N VAL A 119 11.70 -2.17 -11.48
CA VAL A 119 10.65 -2.11 -12.53
C VAL A 119 9.26 -2.08 -11.91
N PHE A 120 9.03 -2.83 -10.82
CA PHE A 120 7.80 -2.80 -10.04
C PHE A 120 7.54 -1.40 -9.46
N ALA A 121 8.51 -0.81 -8.76
CA ALA A 121 8.39 0.53 -8.19
C ALA A 121 8.15 1.59 -9.27
N LEU A 122 8.87 1.52 -10.39
CA LEU A 122 8.65 2.41 -11.54
C LEU A 122 7.27 2.26 -12.17
N SER A 123 6.65 1.09 -12.06
CA SER A 123 5.29 0.83 -12.55
C SER A 123 4.26 1.31 -11.52
N TRP A 124 4.54 1.11 -10.23
CA TRP A 124 3.73 1.56 -9.10
C TRP A 124 3.58 3.10 -9.08
N VAL A 125 4.69 3.82 -9.26
CA VAL A 125 4.68 5.30 -9.19
C VAL A 125 4.04 5.96 -10.42
N GLN A 126 3.68 5.22 -11.47
CA GLN A 126 3.05 5.82 -12.66
C GLN A 126 1.60 6.23 -12.45
N ASP A 127 0.91 5.65 -11.46
CA ASP A 127 -0.48 5.98 -11.19
C ASP A 127 -0.81 5.75 -9.72
N PHE A 128 -1.37 6.77 -9.08
CA PHE A 128 -1.73 6.77 -7.67
C PHE A 128 -2.76 5.70 -7.31
N ARG A 129 -3.59 5.26 -8.26
CA ARG A 129 -4.58 4.18 -8.04
C ARG A 129 -3.95 2.86 -7.63
N PHE A 130 -2.67 2.65 -7.92
CA PHE A 130 -1.95 1.45 -7.49
C PHE A 130 -1.44 1.55 -6.06
N ARG A 131 -1.80 2.58 -5.29
CA ARG A 131 -1.49 2.67 -3.87
C ARG A 131 -2.31 1.65 -3.07
N GLN A 132 -1.64 0.61 -2.59
CA GLN A 132 -2.23 -0.42 -1.75
C GLN A 132 -1.23 -0.89 -0.69
N SER A 133 -1.71 -1.36 0.47
CA SER A 133 -0.83 -1.76 1.57
C SER A 133 0.16 -2.86 1.18
N GLN A 134 -0.27 -3.84 0.38
CA GLN A 134 0.57 -4.95 -0.05
C GLN A 134 1.83 -4.46 -0.78
N HIS A 135 1.73 -3.39 -1.56
CA HIS A 135 2.87 -2.86 -2.31
C HIS A 135 3.88 -2.22 -1.37
N THR A 136 3.42 -1.44 -0.39
CA THR A 136 4.29 -0.85 0.64
C THR A 136 4.96 -1.93 1.47
N THR A 137 4.23 -2.97 1.89
CA THR A 137 4.81 -4.10 2.63
C THR A 137 5.87 -4.83 1.80
N LEU A 138 5.58 -5.17 0.55
CA LEU A 138 6.52 -5.85 -0.34
C LEU A 138 7.78 -4.99 -0.59
N ALA A 139 7.61 -3.68 -0.79
CA ALA A 139 8.69 -2.74 -1.00
C ALA A 139 9.63 -2.67 0.23
N TRP A 140 9.09 -2.52 1.44
CA TRP A 140 9.89 -2.51 2.67
C TRP A 140 10.64 -3.83 2.90
N GLN A 141 9.95 -4.96 2.76
CA GLN A 141 10.56 -6.28 2.95
C GLN A 141 11.69 -6.53 1.94
N THR A 142 11.48 -6.14 0.69
CA THR A 142 12.45 -6.34 -0.39
C THR A 142 13.64 -5.38 -0.27
N ALA A 143 13.39 -4.10 0.04
CA ALA A 143 14.45 -3.12 0.25
C ALA A 143 15.38 -3.56 1.40
N VAL A 144 14.81 -3.98 2.53
CA VAL A 144 15.61 -4.46 3.67
C VAL A 144 16.34 -5.76 3.34
N PHE A 145 15.70 -6.70 2.64
CA PHE A 145 16.34 -7.94 2.22
C PHE A 145 17.56 -7.70 1.33
N LEU A 146 17.47 -6.75 0.39
CA LEU A 146 18.54 -6.42 -0.55
C LEU A 146 19.65 -5.57 0.08
N ALA A 147 19.29 -4.61 0.93
CA ALA A 147 20.22 -3.59 1.42
C ALA A 147 20.85 -3.89 2.78
N VAL A 148 20.17 -4.63 3.66
CA VAL A 148 20.58 -4.75 5.06
C VAL A 148 21.41 -6.03 5.29
N PRO A 149 22.64 -5.92 5.84
CA PRO A 149 23.39 -7.09 6.26
C PRO A 149 22.70 -7.84 7.38
N ARG A 150 22.65 -9.17 7.28
CA ARG A 150 22.00 -10.05 8.26
C ARG A 150 20.54 -9.65 8.50
N ALA A 151 19.82 -9.42 7.41
CA ALA A 151 18.46 -8.88 7.41
C ALA A 151 17.45 -9.74 8.19
N ARG A 152 17.75 -11.01 8.49
CA ARG A 152 16.81 -11.98 9.06
C ARG A 152 16.06 -11.45 10.29
N ALA A 153 16.79 -10.91 11.27
CA ALA A 153 16.16 -10.36 12.48
C ALA A 153 15.39 -9.06 12.20
N VAL A 154 15.90 -8.21 11.31
CA VAL A 154 15.29 -6.93 10.92
C VAL A 154 13.94 -7.19 10.24
N LEU A 155 13.92 -8.10 9.27
CA LEU A 155 12.74 -8.49 8.49
C LEU A 155 11.65 -9.07 9.39
N LYS A 156 11.97 -10.01 10.28
CA LYS A 156 11.00 -10.54 11.25
C LYS A 156 10.39 -9.43 12.13
N GLY A 157 11.22 -8.51 12.63
CA GLY A 157 10.74 -7.36 13.38
C GLY A 157 9.83 -6.45 12.56
N LEU A 158 10.16 -6.20 11.28
CA LEU A 158 9.29 -5.44 10.38
C LEU A 158 7.93 -6.10 10.15
N VAL A 159 7.86 -7.43 10.08
CA VAL A 159 6.57 -8.14 9.98
C VAL A 159 5.74 -7.93 11.24
N VAL A 160 6.34 -8.09 12.43
CA VAL A 160 5.63 -7.86 13.70
C VAL A 160 5.17 -6.41 13.83
N LEU A 161 6.05 -5.45 13.53
CA LEU A 161 5.69 -4.03 13.53
C LEU A 161 4.60 -3.71 12.51
N SER A 162 4.62 -4.35 11.34
CA SER A 162 3.56 -4.20 10.34
C SER A 162 2.21 -4.63 10.91
N TYR A 163 2.14 -5.74 11.65
CA TYR A 163 0.90 -6.13 12.33
C TYR A 163 0.53 -5.16 13.45
N ALA A 164 1.46 -4.77 14.30
CA ALA A 164 1.18 -3.86 15.40
C ALA A 164 0.60 -2.53 14.91
N TRP A 165 1.21 -1.91 13.89
CA TRP A 165 0.71 -0.66 13.29
C TRP A 165 -0.57 -0.87 12.47
N ALA A 166 -0.74 -2.03 11.83
CA ALA A 166 -2.01 -2.41 11.21
C ALA A 166 -3.15 -2.45 12.24
N SER A 167 -2.86 -2.88 13.47
CA SER A 167 -3.84 -2.95 14.55
C SER A 167 -4.19 -1.59 15.11
N THR A 168 -3.23 -0.65 15.20
CA THR A 168 -3.53 0.71 15.70
C THR A 168 -4.52 1.41 14.77
N LEU A 169 -4.44 1.16 13.46
CA LEU A 169 -5.39 1.68 12.48
C LEU A 169 -6.80 1.08 12.62
N LYS A 170 -6.93 -0.08 13.26
CA LYS A 170 -8.18 -0.81 13.49
C LYS A 170 -8.80 -0.53 14.85
N PHE A 171 -8.14 0.28 15.69
CA PHE A 171 -8.60 0.53 17.05
C PHE A 171 -9.63 1.67 17.09
N HIS A 172 -10.77 1.45 16.44
CA HIS A 172 -11.90 2.38 16.42
C HIS A 172 -13.23 1.64 16.23
N VAL A 173 -14.34 2.32 16.56
CA VAL A 173 -15.68 1.71 16.60
C VAL A 173 -16.13 1.11 15.27
N GLU A 174 -15.79 1.73 14.15
CA GLU A 174 -16.16 1.24 12.81
C GLU A 174 -15.50 -0.10 12.46
N TRP A 175 -14.25 -0.34 12.89
CA TRP A 175 -13.63 -1.66 12.74
C TRP A 175 -14.18 -2.65 13.77
N LEU A 176 -14.23 -2.25 15.05
CA LEU A 176 -14.66 -3.13 16.15
C LEU A 176 -16.11 -3.60 16.01
N SER A 177 -16.97 -2.82 15.36
CA SER A 177 -18.35 -3.22 15.02
C SER A 177 -18.45 -4.11 13.78
N GLY A 178 -17.37 -4.26 13.00
CA GLY A 178 -17.37 -4.95 11.70
C GLY A 178 -17.82 -4.09 10.52
N ALA A 179 -18.26 -2.85 10.75
CA ALA A 179 -18.78 -1.98 9.69
C ALA A 179 -17.72 -1.58 8.64
N ALA A 180 -16.44 -1.63 8.99
CA ALA A 180 -15.31 -1.41 8.08
C ALA A 180 -15.15 -2.50 7.00
N LEU A 181 -15.72 -3.70 7.19
CA LEU A 181 -15.56 -4.82 6.27
C LEU A 181 -16.42 -4.62 5.00
N TYR A 182 -15.84 -4.88 3.83
CA TYR A 182 -16.53 -4.76 2.54
C TYR A 182 -17.35 -5.99 2.16
N GLY A 183 -17.08 -7.13 2.78
CA GLY A 183 -17.68 -8.42 2.44
C GLY A 183 -18.24 -9.16 3.66
N ASN A 184 -19.07 -10.15 3.38
CA ASN A 184 -19.56 -11.06 4.41
C ASN A 184 -18.45 -12.04 4.78
N LEU A 185 -18.09 -12.07 6.06
CA LEU A 185 -17.26 -13.14 6.58
C LEU A 185 -18.00 -14.47 6.49
N TRP A 186 -17.27 -15.58 6.35
CA TRP A 186 -17.81 -16.94 6.41
C TRP A 186 -18.15 -17.34 7.87
N MET A 187 -18.88 -16.47 8.58
CA MET A 187 -19.31 -16.68 9.96
C MET A 187 -20.62 -15.92 10.24
N PRO A 188 -21.38 -16.30 11.29
CA PRO A 188 -22.57 -15.56 11.71
C PRO A 188 -22.26 -14.08 12.00
N GLN A 189 -23.14 -13.18 11.56
CA GLN A 189 -22.98 -11.73 11.74
C GLN A 189 -22.82 -11.32 13.22
N ALA A 190 -23.47 -12.03 14.13
CA ALA A 190 -23.36 -11.80 15.57
C ALA A 190 -21.93 -11.99 16.13
N LEU A 191 -21.08 -12.79 15.46
CA LEU A 191 -19.70 -13.04 15.89
C LEU A 191 -18.69 -12.05 15.28
N VAL A 192 -19.10 -11.24 14.30
CA VAL A 192 -18.20 -10.34 13.58
C VAL A 192 -17.53 -9.31 14.50
N PRO A 193 -18.21 -8.64 15.43
CA PRO A 193 -17.56 -7.70 16.34
C PRO A 193 -16.48 -8.37 17.21
N ALA A 194 -16.76 -9.55 17.73
CA ALA A 194 -15.80 -10.33 18.52
C ALA A 194 -14.59 -10.74 17.68
N ALA A 195 -14.80 -11.18 16.44
CA ALA A 195 -13.73 -11.49 15.51
C ALA A 195 -12.87 -10.25 15.19
N CYS A 196 -13.49 -9.09 14.93
CA CYS A 196 -12.76 -7.84 14.67
C CYS A 196 -11.92 -7.38 15.88
N ALA A 197 -12.46 -7.47 17.10
CA ALA A 197 -11.73 -7.18 18.33
C ALA A 197 -10.57 -8.18 18.53
N TYR A 198 -10.80 -9.45 18.23
CA TYR A 198 -9.76 -10.47 18.28
C TYR A 198 -8.64 -10.21 17.26
N VAL A 199 -8.94 -9.74 16.05
CA VAL A 199 -7.90 -9.36 15.07
C VAL A 199 -7.00 -8.26 15.62
N VAL A 200 -7.56 -7.25 16.29
CA VAL A 200 -6.78 -6.20 16.96
C VAL A 200 -5.85 -6.82 18.02
N PHE A 201 -6.38 -7.66 18.90
CA PHE A 201 -5.57 -8.34 19.92
C PHE A 201 -4.47 -9.24 19.30
N LEU A 202 -4.81 -9.99 18.26
CA LEU A 202 -3.90 -10.87 17.52
C LEU A 202 -2.73 -10.06 16.93
N GLU A 203 -3.03 -8.98 16.22
CA GLU A 203 -2.05 -8.15 15.54
C GLU A 203 -1.20 -7.31 16.52
N LEU A 204 -1.79 -6.78 17.60
CA LEU A 204 -1.09 -5.93 18.57
C LEU A 204 -0.28 -6.71 19.60
N CYS A 205 -0.82 -7.82 20.12
CA CYS A 205 -0.25 -8.57 21.23
C CYS A 205 0.35 -9.91 20.79
N VAL A 206 -0.40 -10.74 20.06
CA VAL A 206 0.04 -12.09 19.70
C VAL A 206 1.13 -12.09 18.62
N SER A 207 1.20 -11.06 17.78
CA SER A 207 2.27 -10.89 16.76
C SER A 207 3.68 -10.99 17.37
N TRP A 208 3.89 -10.51 18.59
CA TRP A 208 5.18 -10.62 19.30
C TRP A 208 5.57 -12.06 19.62
N ALA A 209 4.60 -12.95 19.80
CA ALA A 209 4.85 -14.37 20.04
C ALA A 209 5.46 -15.08 18.79
N LEU A 210 5.35 -14.50 17.59
CA LEU A 210 6.09 -14.96 16.41
C LEU A 210 7.62 -14.85 16.60
N LEU A 211 8.09 -13.99 17.49
CA LEU A 211 9.52 -13.86 17.84
C LEU A 211 9.92 -14.74 19.03
N SER A 212 8.97 -15.43 19.67
CA SER A 212 9.23 -16.23 20.87
C SER A 212 10.19 -17.38 20.59
N LYS A 213 11.10 -17.69 21.52
CA LYS A 213 11.92 -18.91 21.42
C LYS A 213 11.12 -20.17 21.77
N ARG A 214 10.09 -20.05 22.62
CA ARG A 214 9.26 -21.18 23.07
C ARG A 214 8.45 -21.71 21.88
N ARG A 215 8.61 -23.00 21.57
CA ARG A 215 8.06 -23.63 20.35
C ARG A 215 6.53 -23.54 20.30
N TRP A 216 5.86 -23.83 21.42
CA TRP A 216 4.40 -23.84 21.47
C TRP A 216 3.80 -22.44 21.24
N LEU A 217 4.33 -21.39 21.89
CA LEU A 217 3.87 -20.01 21.70
C LEU A 217 4.00 -19.57 20.24
N PHE A 218 5.12 -19.92 19.62
CA PHE A 218 5.36 -19.60 18.22
C PHE A 218 4.38 -20.29 17.28
N TRP A 219 4.19 -21.60 17.42
CA TRP A 219 3.30 -22.35 16.53
C TRP A 219 1.83 -21.97 16.73
N ALA A 220 1.42 -21.68 17.97
CA ALA A 220 0.10 -21.14 18.26
C ALA A 220 -0.13 -19.78 17.57
N ALA A 221 0.80 -18.83 17.73
CA ALA A 221 0.71 -17.53 17.06
C ALA A 221 0.74 -17.67 15.52
N PHE A 222 1.67 -18.46 14.98
CA PHE A 222 1.79 -18.70 13.55
C PHE A 222 0.50 -19.28 12.96
N ALA A 223 -0.10 -20.28 13.62
CA ALA A 223 -1.36 -20.89 13.18
C ALA A 223 -2.50 -19.86 13.16
N GLN A 224 -2.59 -18.99 14.17
CA GLN A 224 -3.60 -17.93 14.21
C GLN A 224 -3.42 -16.90 13.08
N PHE A 225 -2.17 -16.48 12.79
CA PHE A 225 -1.91 -15.58 11.66
C PHE A 225 -2.15 -16.25 10.30
N ALA A 226 -1.82 -17.54 10.16
CA ALA A 226 -2.16 -18.28 8.95
C ALA A 226 -3.68 -18.35 8.74
N ALA A 227 -4.43 -18.66 9.80
CA ALA A 227 -5.89 -18.68 9.79
C ALA A 227 -6.48 -17.29 9.47
N LEU A 228 -5.95 -16.21 10.06
CA LEU A 228 -6.34 -14.84 9.76
C LEU A 228 -6.24 -14.54 8.26
N HIS A 229 -5.13 -14.89 7.62
CA HIS A 229 -4.93 -14.63 6.19
C HIS A 229 -5.80 -15.52 5.31
N VAL A 230 -6.01 -16.78 5.67
CA VAL A 230 -6.97 -17.66 4.98
C VAL A 230 -8.39 -17.08 5.04
N MET A 231 -8.83 -16.60 6.20
CA MET A 231 -10.15 -15.95 6.34
C MET A 231 -10.23 -14.62 5.61
N SER A 232 -9.11 -13.91 5.47
CA SER A 232 -9.05 -12.63 4.77
C SER A 232 -9.39 -12.74 3.28
N PHE A 233 -9.26 -13.92 2.65
CA PHE A 233 -9.67 -14.11 1.24
C PHE A 233 -11.14 -13.77 0.98
N ALA A 234 -12.02 -13.87 2.00
CA ALA A 234 -13.43 -13.52 1.88
C ALA A 234 -13.68 -11.99 1.86
N VAL A 235 -12.74 -11.21 2.38
CA VAL A 235 -12.91 -9.75 2.59
C VAL A 235 -12.03 -8.94 1.66
N ILE A 236 -10.81 -9.41 1.40
CA ILE A 236 -9.82 -8.74 0.57
C ILE A 236 -9.42 -9.63 -0.60
N GLU A 237 -8.93 -8.99 -1.67
CA GLU A 237 -8.44 -9.66 -2.86
C GLU A 237 -7.30 -10.65 -2.55
N TYR A 238 -7.29 -11.77 -3.27
CA TYR A 238 -6.37 -12.91 -3.08
C TYR A 238 -4.87 -12.55 -3.00
N SER A 239 -4.47 -11.43 -3.61
CA SER A 239 -3.08 -11.00 -3.69
C SER A 239 -2.50 -10.63 -2.33
N TYR A 240 -3.30 -10.04 -1.43
CA TYR A 240 -2.84 -9.63 -0.11
C TYR A 240 -2.59 -10.83 0.83
N PRO A 241 -3.54 -11.78 1.02
CA PRO A 241 -3.29 -12.95 1.87
C PRO A 241 -2.11 -13.79 1.41
N LEU A 242 -1.97 -14.00 0.09
CA LEU A 242 -0.84 -14.75 -0.46
C LEU A 242 0.50 -14.05 -0.21
N LEU A 243 0.56 -12.72 -0.35
CA LEU A 243 1.75 -11.96 0.03
C LEU A 243 2.07 -12.14 1.52
N MET A 244 1.07 -11.99 2.40
CA MET A 244 1.30 -12.06 3.84
C MET A 244 1.70 -13.46 4.31
N LEU A 245 1.10 -14.52 3.75
CA LEU A 245 1.54 -15.91 3.97
C LEU A 245 2.98 -16.11 3.49
N GLY A 246 3.34 -15.55 2.33
CA GLY A 246 4.71 -15.53 1.85
C GLY A 246 5.67 -14.79 2.80
N VAL A 247 5.28 -13.64 3.32
CA VAL A 247 6.08 -12.87 4.29
C VAL A 247 6.25 -13.65 5.61
N LEU A 248 5.21 -14.36 6.06
CA LEU A 248 5.24 -15.22 7.24
C LEU A 248 6.16 -16.45 7.07
N TRP A 249 6.45 -16.89 5.84
CA TRP A 249 7.36 -18.00 5.57
C TRP A 249 8.73 -17.83 6.25
N LEU A 250 9.22 -16.59 6.38
CA LEU A 250 10.51 -16.31 7.04
C LEU A 250 10.58 -16.87 8.46
N PHE A 251 9.46 -16.88 9.19
CA PHE A 251 9.39 -17.39 10.55
C PHE A 251 9.52 -18.92 10.59
N VAL A 252 8.90 -19.63 9.64
CA VAL A 252 9.03 -21.08 9.49
C VAL A 252 10.45 -21.44 9.05
N ALA A 253 10.99 -20.72 8.07
CA ALA A 253 12.34 -20.90 7.58
C ALA A 253 13.40 -20.70 8.69
N ASP A 254 13.22 -19.69 9.55
CA ASP A 254 14.10 -19.42 10.69
C ASP A 254 14.11 -20.56 11.73
N ARG A 255 13.00 -21.27 11.90
CA ARG A 255 12.94 -22.47 12.76
C ARG A 255 13.60 -23.69 12.12
N ARG A 256 13.52 -23.79 10.80
CA ARG A 256 14.07 -24.92 10.05
C ARG A 256 15.59 -24.83 9.92
N TRP A 257 16.12 -23.63 9.73
CA TRP A 257 17.55 -23.40 9.49
C TRP A 257 18.15 -22.43 10.50
N PRO A 258 19.18 -22.85 11.27
CA PRO A 258 19.83 -21.98 12.25
C PRO A 258 20.42 -20.73 11.58
N GLU A 259 20.49 -19.63 12.32
CA GLU A 259 21.14 -18.40 11.86
C GLU A 259 22.67 -18.62 11.86
N PRO A 260 23.39 -18.35 10.76
CA PRO A 260 24.85 -18.40 10.76
C PRO A 260 25.44 -17.45 11.82
N PRO A 261 26.57 -17.79 12.46
CA PRO A 261 27.20 -16.92 13.46
C PRO A 261 27.65 -15.57 12.85
N GLY A 262 27.78 -14.54 13.68
CA GLY A 262 28.40 -13.26 13.33
C GLY A 262 27.76 -12.04 14.00
N PRO A 263 28.35 -10.85 13.82
CA PRO A 263 28.01 -9.67 14.59
C PRO A 263 26.60 -9.18 14.27
N ARG A 264 25.78 -9.01 15.32
CA ARG A 264 24.42 -8.46 15.20
C ARG A 264 24.45 -6.95 15.40
N SER A 265 24.16 -6.18 14.36
CA SER A 265 24.04 -4.73 14.48
C SER A 265 22.73 -4.33 15.16
N LYS A 266 22.79 -4.03 16.47
CA LYS A 266 21.65 -3.46 17.22
C LYS A 266 21.22 -2.11 16.62
N ARG A 267 22.18 -1.28 16.21
CA ARG A 267 21.95 0.06 15.62
C ARG A 267 21.16 -0.02 14.32
N THR A 268 21.54 -0.91 13.40
CA THR A 268 20.83 -1.07 12.11
C THR A 268 19.39 -1.53 12.32
N ARG A 269 19.15 -2.46 13.26
CA ARG A 269 17.78 -2.88 13.61
C ARG A 269 16.95 -1.72 14.15
N ALA A 270 17.48 -0.99 15.13
CA ALA A 270 16.80 0.15 15.73
C ALA A 270 16.50 1.25 14.68
N ALA A 271 17.46 1.54 13.80
CA ALA A 271 17.28 2.50 12.72
C ALA A 271 16.15 2.09 11.77
N VAL A 272 16.17 0.86 11.24
CA VAL A 272 15.14 0.40 10.30
C VAL A 272 13.75 0.35 10.95
N TRP A 273 13.65 -0.20 12.16
CA TRP A 273 12.37 -0.29 12.89
C TRP A 273 11.85 1.08 13.31
N GLY A 274 12.75 1.97 13.74
CA GLY A 274 12.45 3.35 14.09
C GLY A 274 11.95 4.14 12.89
N THR A 275 12.64 4.07 11.74
CA THR A 275 12.20 4.72 10.50
C THR A 275 10.85 4.18 10.05
N PHE A 276 10.67 2.86 10.00
CA PHE A 276 9.39 2.26 9.61
C PHE A 276 8.24 2.75 10.49
N SER A 277 8.45 2.78 11.82
CA SER A 277 7.44 3.23 12.79
C SER A 277 7.19 4.74 12.71
N ALA A 278 8.23 5.55 12.51
CA ALA A 278 8.10 6.99 12.30
C ALA A 278 7.23 7.29 11.07
N CYS A 279 7.41 6.55 9.97
CA CYS A 279 6.54 6.66 8.80
C CYS A 279 5.06 6.35 9.11
N GLN A 280 4.77 5.46 10.07
CA GLN A 280 3.39 5.15 10.48
C GLN A 280 2.76 6.27 11.33
N LEU A 281 3.59 7.09 11.97
CA LEU A 281 3.15 8.22 12.79
C LEU A 281 2.87 9.48 11.98
N VAL A 282 3.45 9.62 10.78
CA VAL A 282 3.29 10.81 9.92
C VAL A 282 1.83 11.25 9.73
N PRO A 283 0.85 10.36 9.47
CA PRO A 283 -0.55 10.79 9.30
C PRO A 283 -1.14 11.52 10.50
N TYR A 284 -0.69 11.20 11.71
CA TYR A 284 -1.19 11.81 12.95
C TYR A 284 -0.60 13.21 13.21
N ALA A 285 0.38 13.65 12.41
CA ALA A 285 0.89 15.01 12.45
C ALA A 285 0.02 16.00 11.65
N PHE A 286 -0.97 15.50 10.90
CA PHE A 286 -1.92 16.31 10.14
C PHE A 286 -3.24 16.44 10.89
N PRO A 287 -3.93 17.60 10.79
CA PRO A 287 -5.19 17.80 11.49
C PRO A 287 -6.35 17.01 10.85
N GLY A 288 -7.37 16.72 11.65
CA GLY A 288 -8.62 16.07 11.20
C GLY A 288 -8.60 14.54 11.23
N ASP A 289 -9.68 13.93 10.76
CA ASP A 289 -9.78 12.47 10.66
C ASP A 289 -8.93 11.94 9.52
N VAL A 290 -7.79 11.34 9.86
CA VAL A 290 -6.83 10.70 8.92
C VAL A 290 -7.52 9.75 7.93
N ALA A 291 -8.61 9.08 8.34
CA ALA A 291 -9.33 8.18 7.46
C ALA A 291 -10.00 8.91 6.29
N LEU A 292 -10.45 10.15 6.52
CA LEU A 292 -11.20 10.98 5.59
C LEU A 292 -10.30 11.98 4.83
N THR A 293 -9.35 12.62 5.50
CA THR A 293 -8.48 13.65 4.91
C THR A 293 -7.39 13.06 4.01
N GLY A 294 -6.92 11.85 4.32
CA GLY A 294 -5.90 11.17 3.50
C GLY A 294 -4.46 11.67 3.69
N GLU A 295 -4.28 12.80 4.37
CA GLU A 295 -2.97 13.46 4.52
C GLU A 295 -1.95 12.60 5.30
N GLY A 296 -0.67 12.76 4.95
CA GLY A 296 0.45 12.01 5.56
C GLY A 296 0.48 10.49 5.28
N ARG A 297 -0.60 9.90 4.78
CA ARG A 297 -0.70 8.44 4.57
C ARG A 297 0.18 7.91 3.43
N LEU A 298 0.84 8.76 2.64
CA LEU A 298 1.67 8.34 1.50
C LEU A 298 2.87 7.49 1.91
N VAL A 299 3.43 7.76 3.09
CA VAL A 299 4.60 7.06 3.64
C VAL A 299 4.21 5.98 4.66
N ALA A 300 2.97 5.99 5.13
CA ALA A 300 2.43 5.00 6.05
C ALA A 300 1.86 3.77 5.32
N GLN A 301 1.59 2.72 6.07
CA GLN A 301 0.86 1.56 5.59
C GLN A 301 -0.57 1.95 5.21
N HIS A 302 -0.99 1.54 4.02
CA HIS A 302 -2.30 1.85 3.47
C HIS A 302 -3.30 0.72 3.75
N MET A 303 -3.51 0.39 5.04
CA MET A 303 -4.39 -0.72 5.48
C MET A 303 -5.81 -0.26 5.77
N PHE A 304 -6.79 -1.17 5.67
CA PHE A 304 -8.19 -0.91 5.98
C PHE A 304 -8.36 -0.38 7.40
N ASP A 305 -8.61 0.93 7.49
CA ASP A 305 -9.05 1.61 8.69
C ASP A 305 -10.57 1.83 8.60
N ALA A 306 -11.04 2.61 7.64
CA ALA A 306 -12.44 2.98 7.52
C ALA A 306 -13.08 2.54 6.21
N HIS A 307 -14.40 2.34 6.23
CA HIS A 307 -15.22 2.33 5.02
C HIS A 307 -15.73 3.75 4.80
N ALA A 308 -14.94 4.55 4.08
CA ALA A 308 -15.34 5.92 3.74
C ALA A 308 -16.47 5.92 2.71
N VAL A 309 -17.49 6.74 2.96
CA VAL A 309 -18.56 7.09 2.02
C VAL A 309 -18.43 8.58 1.72
N CYS A 310 -18.51 8.97 0.45
CA CYS A 310 -18.33 10.35 0.05
C CYS A 310 -19.29 10.82 -1.04
N GLU A 311 -19.51 12.13 -1.06
CA GLU A 311 -20.22 12.87 -2.09
C GLU A 311 -19.23 13.85 -2.74
N ARG A 312 -19.17 13.83 -4.07
CA ARG A 312 -18.26 14.67 -4.86
C ARG A 312 -19.05 15.42 -5.91
N ARG A 313 -18.90 16.74 -5.93
CA ARG A 313 -19.58 17.61 -6.89
C ARG A 313 -18.66 18.72 -7.35
N VAL A 314 -18.91 19.19 -8.56
CA VAL A 314 -18.28 20.38 -9.12
C VAL A 314 -19.35 21.39 -9.47
N THR A 315 -19.02 22.66 -9.29
CA THR A 315 -19.85 23.79 -9.70
C THR A 315 -19.11 24.54 -10.79
N VAL A 316 -19.61 24.49 -12.01
CA VAL A 316 -19.04 25.18 -13.16
C VAL A 316 -19.71 26.54 -13.28
N HIS A 317 -18.91 27.60 -13.21
CA HIS A 317 -19.34 28.98 -13.36
C HIS A 317 -19.15 29.40 -14.81
N ARG A 318 -20.21 29.92 -15.42
CA ARG A 318 -20.25 30.43 -16.78
C ARG A 318 -20.72 31.88 -16.79
N THR A 319 -20.51 32.56 -17.91
CA THR A 319 -21.13 33.87 -18.16
C THR A 319 -22.65 33.85 -18.08
N THR A 320 -23.26 32.74 -18.53
CA THR A 320 -24.70 32.54 -18.64
C THR A 320 -25.34 31.98 -17.36
N GLY A 321 -24.55 31.53 -16.38
CA GLY A 321 -25.06 30.99 -15.14
C GLY A 321 -24.15 29.95 -14.49
N VAL A 322 -24.72 29.11 -13.64
CA VAL A 322 -23.98 28.13 -12.84
C VAL A 322 -24.57 26.74 -13.05
N THR A 323 -23.73 25.76 -13.37
CA THR A 323 -24.14 24.36 -13.50
C THR A 323 -23.47 23.51 -12.43
N ARG A 324 -24.24 22.65 -11.76
CA ARG A 324 -23.73 21.71 -10.74
C ARG A 324 -23.94 20.29 -11.20
N PHE A 325 -22.91 19.46 -11.09
CA PHE A 325 -23.03 18.04 -11.39
C PHE A 325 -22.12 17.19 -10.49
N PRO A 326 -22.52 15.94 -10.21
CA PRO A 326 -21.68 15.00 -9.48
C PRO A 326 -20.47 14.58 -10.33
N ILE A 327 -19.33 14.35 -9.70
CA ILE A 327 -18.18 13.75 -10.39
C ILE A 327 -18.37 12.22 -10.37
N PRO A 328 -18.36 11.54 -11.52
CA PRO A 328 -18.47 10.08 -11.57
C PRO A 328 -17.43 9.40 -10.68
N SER A 329 -17.88 8.39 -9.94
CA SER A 329 -17.01 7.51 -9.16
C SER A 329 -16.46 6.43 -10.09
N PRO A 330 -15.16 6.46 -10.43
CA PRO A 330 -14.57 5.32 -11.13
C PRO A 330 -14.69 4.06 -10.27
N ASP A 331 -14.71 2.90 -10.91
CA ASP A 331 -14.66 1.59 -10.24
C ASP A 331 -13.31 1.39 -9.52
N LEU A 332 -13.19 2.03 -8.37
CA LEU A 332 -12.02 2.03 -7.51
C LEU A 332 -12.43 1.59 -6.11
N GLN A 333 -11.43 1.16 -5.32
CA GLN A 333 -11.65 0.87 -3.92
C GLN A 333 -12.25 2.10 -3.21
N PRO A 334 -13.26 1.93 -2.33
CA PRO A 334 -13.95 3.05 -1.66
C PRO A 334 -13.01 4.08 -1.04
N ARG A 335 -11.90 3.62 -0.44
CA ARG A 335 -10.87 4.50 0.13
C ARG A 335 -10.21 5.44 -0.89
N ILE A 336 -9.96 4.98 -2.11
CA ILE A 336 -9.33 5.81 -3.16
C ILE A 336 -10.37 6.78 -3.74
N VAL A 337 -11.63 6.34 -3.87
CA VAL A 337 -12.73 7.18 -4.41
C VAL A 337 -12.92 8.45 -3.58
N CYS A 338 -12.79 8.35 -2.26
CA CYS A 338 -12.97 9.44 -1.32
C CYS A 338 -11.67 10.21 -0.97
N ASP A 339 -10.55 9.90 -1.64
CA ASP A 339 -9.27 10.58 -1.39
C ASP A 339 -9.26 11.99 -2.01
N PRO A 340 -8.97 13.06 -1.25
CA PRO A 340 -8.92 14.43 -1.79
C PRO A 340 -7.94 14.61 -2.95
N LEU A 341 -6.87 13.79 -3.02
CA LEU A 341 -5.92 13.83 -4.13
C LEU A 341 -6.55 13.38 -5.45
N LEU A 342 -7.48 12.41 -5.39
CA LEU A 342 -8.21 11.97 -6.57
C LEU A 342 -9.08 13.12 -7.09
N LEU A 343 -9.85 13.78 -6.20
CA LEU A 343 -10.66 14.94 -6.55
C LEU A 343 -9.79 16.02 -7.19
N MET A 344 -8.68 16.40 -6.54
CA MET A 344 -7.75 17.41 -7.03
C MET A 344 -7.31 17.12 -8.47
N THR A 345 -6.98 15.87 -8.77
CA THR A 345 -6.52 15.49 -10.10
C THR A 345 -7.64 15.59 -11.14
N GLN A 346 -8.85 15.12 -10.78
CA GLN A 346 -10.01 15.18 -11.67
C GLN A 346 -10.42 16.63 -11.99
N VAL A 347 -10.41 17.53 -10.99
CA VAL A 347 -10.76 18.94 -11.20
C VAL A 347 -9.72 19.67 -12.02
N LYS A 348 -8.42 19.37 -11.84
CA LYS A 348 -7.35 19.89 -12.72
C LYS A 348 -7.59 19.50 -14.18
N HIS A 349 -7.95 18.24 -14.43
CA HIS A 349 -8.24 17.79 -15.79
C HIS A 349 -9.47 18.49 -16.38
N LEU A 350 -10.54 18.62 -15.59
CA LEU A 350 -11.76 19.28 -16.01
C LEU A 350 -11.53 20.79 -16.30
N CYS A 351 -10.68 21.47 -15.53
CA CYS A 351 -10.25 22.84 -15.85
C CYS A 351 -9.62 22.92 -17.25
N GLU A 352 -8.72 22.01 -17.60
CA GLU A 352 -8.07 22.02 -18.92
C GLU A 352 -9.03 21.72 -20.08
N GLN A 353 -10.06 20.89 -19.83
CA GLN A 353 -11.11 20.65 -20.80
C GLN A 353 -12.02 21.88 -20.99
N LEU A 354 -12.48 22.48 -19.88
CA LEU A 354 -13.43 23.59 -19.88
C LEU A 354 -12.82 24.93 -20.30
N LYS A 355 -11.51 25.12 -20.16
CA LYS A 355 -10.80 26.32 -20.67
C LYS A 355 -10.98 26.57 -22.17
N ARG A 356 -11.41 25.55 -22.94
CA ARG A 356 -11.70 25.67 -24.38
C ARG A 356 -13.07 26.30 -24.68
N ASP A 357 -13.93 26.38 -23.67
CA ASP A 357 -15.27 26.93 -23.76
C ASP A 357 -15.24 28.44 -23.45
N PRO A 358 -15.66 29.32 -24.37
CA PRO A 358 -15.57 30.77 -24.18
C PRO A 358 -16.50 31.30 -23.09
N GLU A 359 -17.55 30.55 -22.71
CA GLU A 359 -18.43 30.94 -21.61
C GLU A 359 -17.89 30.54 -20.23
N PHE A 360 -16.88 29.67 -20.18
CA PHE A 360 -16.32 29.17 -18.93
C PHE A 360 -15.59 30.29 -18.17
N ARG A 361 -15.91 30.44 -16.88
CA ARG A 361 -15.26 31.39 -15.98
C ARG A 361 -14.37 30.68 -14.97
N ASP A 362 -14.95 29.76 -14.21
CA ASP A 362 -14.21 29.03 -13.17
C ASP A 362 -14.97 27.78 -12.70
N LEU A 363 -14.35 27.04 -11.79
CA LEU A 363 -14.87 25.81 -11.20
C LEU A 363 -14.67 25.80 -9.70
N ASP A 364 -15.71 25.43 -8.94
CA ASP A 364 -15.58 25.07 -7.53
C ASP A 364 -15.57 23.55 -7.38
N ALA A 365 -14.80 23.05 -6.42
CA ALA A 365 -14.69 21.65 -6.07
C ALA A 365 -15.22 21.39 -4.66
N PHE A 366 -16.06 20.36 -4.52
CA PHE A 366 -16.58 19.96 -3.22
C PHE A 366 -16.47 18.45 -3.01
N LEU A 367 -15.99 18.07 -1.83
CA LEU A 367 -15.99 16.70 -1.32
C LEU A 367 -16.45 16.73 0.13
N ALA A 368 -17.51 15.99 0.41
CA ALA A 368 -17.88 15.63 1.76
C ALA A 368 -17.71 14.13 1.94
N SER A 369 -17.21 13.72 3.10
CA SER A 369 -16.93 12.32 3.42
C SER A 369 -17.39 12.00 4.83
N ARG A 370 -17.69 10.73 5.06
CA ARG A 370 -17.94 10.19 6.40
C ARG A 370 -17.49 8.74 6.49
N ARG A 371 -17.31 8.28 7.71
CA ARG A 371 -17.26 6.85 8.04
C ARG A 371 -18.62 6.22 7.81
N LYS A 372 -18.67 4.94 7.43
CA LYS A 372 -19.93 4.25 7.17
C LYS A 372 -20.86 4.23 8.39
N THR A 373 -20.29 4.13 9.59
CA THR A 373 -21.02 4.16 10.86
C THR A 373 -21.45 5.56 11.30
N SER A 374 -20.86 6.62 10.75
CA SER A 374 -21.29 7.98 11.04
C SER A 374 -22.53 8.32 10.23
N THR A 375 -23.49 9.03 10.83
CA THR A 375 -24.67 9.57 10.13
C THR A 375 -24.39 10.93 9.49
N LYS A 376 -23.37 11.66 9.97
CA LYS A 376 -23.05 13.03 9.54
C LYS A 376 -21.95 13.00 8.48
N MET A 377 -22.18 13.74 7.39
CA MET A 377 -21.16 14.06 6.39
C MET A 377 -20.29 15.21 6.89
N THR A 378 -18.97 15.07 6.76
CA THR A 378 -18.00 16.13 7.06
C THR A 378 -17.48 16.68 5.74
N THR A 379 -17.51 18.00 5.57
CA THR A 379 -16.90 18.64 4.40
C THR A 379 -15.38 18.52 4.51
N VAL A 380 -14.76 17.82 3.55
CA VAL A 380 -13.31 17.62 3.47
C VAL A 380 -12.68 18.60 2.47
N VAL A 381 -13.39 18.94 1.39
CA VAL A 381 -12.96 19.97 0.43
C VAL A 381 -14.14 20.87 0.10
N ASP A 382 -13.93 22.19 0.18
CA ASP A 382 -14.80 23.22 -0.38
C ASP A 382 -13.93 24.32 -0.97
N ALA A 383 -13.34 24.03 -2.14
CA ALA A 383 -12.42 24.92 -2.82
C ALA A 383 -13.16 25.73 -3.89
N LYS A 384 -12.98 27.05 -3.85
CA LYS A 384 -13.58 27.98 -4.81
C LYS A 384 -12.56 28.41 -5.85
N GLY A 385 -13.02 28.64 -7.07
CA GLY A 385 -12.20 29.20 -8.14
C GLY A 385 -10.95 28.38 -8.46
N VAL A 386 -11.10 27.06 -8.53
CA VAL A 386 -10.00 26.08 -8.63
C VAL A 386 -9.20 26.23 -9.92
N CYS A 387 -9.80 26.71 -11.01
CA CYS A 387 -9.08 26.88 -12.26
C CYS A 387 -8.26 28.18 -12.27
N SER A 388 -8.71 29.21 -11.53
CA SER A 388 -7.96 30.46 -11.32
C SER A 388 -6.88 30.32 -10.25
N THR A 389 -7.15 29.53 -9.20
CA THR A 389 -6.22 29.23 -8.10
C THR A 389 -6.02 27.72 -8.01
N PRO A 390 -5.11 27.13 -8.80
CA PRO A 390 -4.90 25.70 -8.83
C PRO A 390 -4.53 25.14 -7.46
N LEU A 391 -5.17 24.03 -7.09
CA LEU A 391 -4.85 23.28 -5.88
C LEU A 391 -3.45 22.67 -5.99
N THR A 392 -2.62 22.89 -4.98
CA THR A 392 -1.29 22.28 -4.83
C THR A 392 -1.29 21.33 -3.64
N TYR A 393 -0.60 20.19 -3.76
CA TYR A 393 -0.51 19.19 -2.69
C TYR A 393 0.90 19.15 -2.10
N ASP A 394 1.03 19.48 -0.82
CA ASP A 394 2.26 19.30 -0.04
C ASP A 394 2.21 17.97 0.73
N VAL A 395 3.24 17.14 0.55
CA VAL A 395 3.35 15.82 1.19
C VAL A 395 3.78 15.93 2.66
N PHE A 396 4.41 17.03 3.04
CA PHE A 396 5.03 17.23 4.34
C PHE A 396 4.31 18.27 5.20
N ARG A 397 3.34 19.00 4.64
CA ARG A 397 2.59 20.05 5.34
C ARG A 397 1.11 19.94 5.06
N HIS A 398 0.30 20.39 6.02
CA HIS A 398 -1.14 20.45 5.87
C HIS A 398 -1.55 21.30 4.66
N ASN A 399 -2.47 20.77 3.88
CA ASN A 399 -3.00 21.38 2.67
C ASN A 399 -4.22 22.25 3.03
N PRO A 400 -4.16 23.59 2.91
CA PRO A 400 -5.22 24.48 3.42
C PRO A 400 -6.61 24.27 2.81
N TRP A 401 -6.68 23.62 1.65
CA TRP A 401 -7.94 23.29 0.96
C TRP A 401 -8.55 21.95 1.41
N ILE A 402 -7.84 21.19 2.27
CA ILE A 402 -8.35 20.02 2.97
C ILE A 402 -8.80 20.48 4.36
N LEU A 403 -10.09 20.38 4.65
CA LEU A 403 -10.68 20.87 5.89
C LEU A 403 -10.65 19.76 6.96
N PRO A 404 -9.99 19.97 8.13
CA PRO A 404 -9.77 18.91 9.11
C PRO A 404 -11.05 18.47 9.85
N GLU A 405 -11.96 19.40 10.11
CA GLU A 405 -13.36 19.16 10.48
C GLU A 405 -14.02 20.54 10.52
N ARG A 406 -15.11 20.74 9.78
CA ARG A 406 -16.04 21.84 10.07
C ARG A 406 -17.36 21.18 10.44
N ASP A 407 -17.83 21.46 11.64
CA ASP A 407 -19.22 21.22 11.96
C ASP A 407 -20.10 22.04 11.01
N GLU A 408 -21.09 21.34 10.45
CA GLU A 408 -22.25 21.85 9.71
C GLU A 408 -22.10 22.12 8.20
N VAL A 409 -22.57 21.16 7.41
CA VAL A 409 -23.40 21.47 6.23
C VAL A 409 -24.85 21.62 6.73
N ILE A 410 -25.22 22.78 7.28
CA ILE A 410 -26.64 23.17 7.30
C ILE A 410 -26.99 23.57 5.87
N GLY A 411 -27.45 22.59 5.11
CA GLY A 411 -27.83 22.79 3.73
C GLY A 411 -28.75 21.68 3.27
N ARG A 412 -29.97 21.63 3.83
CA ARG A 412 -31.09 20.95 3.17
C ARG A 412 -31.33 21.68 1.84
N VAL A 413 -30.64 21.27 0.79
CA VAL A 413 -31.09 21.56 -0.57
C VAL A 413 -32.34 20.71 -0.76
N ARG A 414 -33.52 21.33 -0.64
CA ARG A 414 -34.74 20.77 -1.20
C ARG A 414 -34.47 20.58 -2.68
N VAL A 415 -34.31 19.34 -3.10
CA VAL A 415 -34.57 18.96 -4.48
C VAL A 415 -36.07 19.20 -4.64
N GLY A 416 -36.44 20.30 -5.31
CA GLY A 416 -37.81 20.56 -5.72
C GLY A 416 -38.29 19.48 -6.70
N PRO A 417 -39.62 19.32 -6.84
CA PRO A 417 -40.28 18.12 -7.34
C PRO A 417 -39.83 17.66 -8.74
#